data_AF-A0A0V8JQ89-F1
#
_entry.id   AF-A0A0V8JQ89-F1
#
_cell.length_a   1.000
_cell.length_b   1.000
_cell.length_c   1.000
_cell.angle_alpha   90.00
_cell.angle_beta   90.00
_cell.angle_gamma   90.00
#
_symmetry.space_group_name_H-M   'P 1'
#
loop_
_entity.id
_entity.type
_entity.pdbx_description
1 polymer ?
#
loop_
_entity_poly.entity_id
_entity_poly.type
_entity_poly.pdbx_seq_one_letter_code
_entity_poly.pdbx_strand_id
1 'polypeptide(L)'
;MTTEQIKIAIDQLERTLFLHSLQPLAIEELEQMQEKVNELKESLLETCFLDISVAELEEMRFKLAEIRYSIIIATKEYLHLNTVDDIRSLENLYRTA
;
A
#
# COMPACT_ATOMS: atom_id res chain seq x y z
N MET A 1 15.99 3.51 4.36
CA MET A 1 15.26 3.54 5.65
C MET A 1 15.70 2.33 6.48
N THR A 2 15.47 2.33 7.79
CA THR A 2 15.58 1.10 8.60
C THR A 2 14.29 0.27 8.45
N THR A 3 14.34 -1.04 8.73
CA THR A 3 13.15 -1.89 8.67
C THR A 3 12.02 -1.37 9.56
N GLU A 4 12.34 -0.89 10.76
CA GLU A 4 11.36 -0.32 11.68
C GLU A 4 10.68 0.94 11.12
N GLN A 5 11.46 1.80 10.44
CA GLN A 5 10.90 2.97 9.77
C GLN A 5 9.94 2.57 8.63
N ILE A 6 10.25 1.49 7.91
CA ILE A 6 9.38 0.97 6.85
C ILE A 6 8.08 0.43 7.46
N LYS A 7 8.15 -0.35 8.55
CA LYS A 7 6.97 -0.84 9.28
C LYS A 7 6.06 0.31 9.72
N ILE A 8 6.63 1.30 10.41
CA ILE A 8 5.88 2.49 10.85
C ILE A 8 5.23 3.23 9.67
N ALA A 9 5.94 3.35 8.55
CA ALA A 9 5.40 4.04 7.38
C ALA A 9 4.27 3.27 6.69
N ILE A 10 4.34 1.94 6.67
CA ILE A 10 3.24 1.06 6.21
C ILE A 10 2.03 1.23 7.12
N ASP A 11 2.19 1.13 8.45
CA ASP A 11 1.10 1.28 9.42
C ASP A 11 0.43 2.66 9.31
N GLN A 12 1.20 3.72 9.05
CA GLN A 12 0.66 5.06 8.80
C GLN A 12 -0.20 5.10 7.54
N LEU A 13 0.25 4.46 6.44
CA LEU A 13 -0.52 4.40 5.20
C LEU A 13 -1.82 3.60 5.37
N GLU A 14 -1.78 2.46 6.08
CA GLU A 14 -2.99 1.69 6.40
C GLU A 14 -4.00 2.54 7.16
N ARG A 15 -3.55 3.29 8.18
CA ARG A 15 -4.42 4.19 8.95
C ARG A 15 -5.04 5.26 8.08
N THR A 16 -4.26 5.88 7.19
CA THR A 16 -4.78 6.91 6.27
C THR A 16 -5.79 6.30 5.30
N LEU A 17 -5.53 5.10 4.79
CA LEU A 17 -6.47 4.38 3.92
C LEU A 17 -7.77 4.02 4.64
N PHE A 18 -7.67 3.60 5.91
CA PHE A 18 -8.84 3.39 6.75
C PHE A 18 -9.66 4.68 6.92
N LEU A 19 -8.99 5.82 7.16
CA LEU A 19 -9.68 7.12 7.23
C LEU A 19 -10.37 7.47 5.91
N HIS A 20 -9.74 7.21 4.76
CA HIS A 20 -10.36 7.39 3.44
C HIS A 20 -11.67 6.61 3.29
N SER A 21 -11.74 5.38 3.83
CA SER A 21 -12.96 4.57 3.79
C SER A 21 -14.12 5.16 4.61
N LEU A 22 -13.80 5.96 5.64
CA LEU A 22 -14.80 6.65 6.48
C LEU A 22 -15.19 8.00 5.89
N GLN A 23 -14.22 8.73 5.37
CA GLN A 23 -14.37 10.04 4.76
C GLN A 23 -13.46 10.10 3.52
N PRO A 24 -14.04 10.24 2.32
CA PRO A 24 -13.24 10.33 1.10
C PRO A 24 -12.22 11.47 1.19
N LEU A 25 -10.95 11.11 1.05
CA LEU A 25 -9.84 12.05 0.97
C LEU A 25 -9.85 12.78 -0.38
N ALA A 26 -9.18 13.93 -0.42
CA ALA A 26 -8.97 14.65 -1.66
C ALA A 26 -8.04 13.87 -2.60
N ILE A 27 -8.15 14.14 -3.91
CA ILE A 27 -7.33 13.45 -4.91
C ILE A 27 -5.84 13.70 -4.71
N GLU A 28 -5.46 14.90 -4.28
CA GLU A 28 -4.07 15.26 -3.98
C GLU A 28 -3.50 14.45 -2.82
N GLU A 29 -4.33 14.09 -1.83
CA GLU A 29 -3.92 13.23 -0.72
C GLU A 29 -3.71 11.79 -1.19
N LEU A 30 -4.58 11.29 -2.08
CA LEU A 30 -4.41 9.97 -2.70
C LEU A 30 -3.14 9.90 -3.55
N GLU A 31 -2.83 10.96 -4.30
CA GLU A 31 -1.59 11.08 -5.08
C GLU A 31 -0.34 11.07 -4.19
N GLN A 32 -0.36 11.82 -3.08
CA GLN A 32 0.73 11.79 -2.09
C GLN A 32 0.90 10.42 -1.45
N MET A 33 -0.20 9.72 -1.14
CA MET A 33 -0.13 8.34 -0.65
C MET A 33 0.48 7.40 -1.69
N GLN A 34 0.12 7.57 -2.96
CA GLN A 34 0.66 6.77 -4.06
C GLN A 34 2.18 6.98 -4.23
N GLU A 35 2.65 8.22 -4.12
CA GLU A 35 4.08 8.56 -4.13
C GLU A 35 4.81 7.88 -2.96
N LYS A 36 4.28 8.01 -1.75
CA LYS A 36 4.85 7.39 -0.55
C LYS A 36 4.92 5.86 -0.65
N VAL A 37 3.91 5.22 -1.24
CA VAL A 37 3.94 3.77 -1.52
C VAL A 37 5.08 3.39 -2.46
N ASN A 38 5.33 4.20 -3.51
CA ASN A 38 6.42 3.94 -4.44
C ASN A 38 7.79 4.10 -3.75
N GLU A 39 7.97 5.16 -2.95
CA GLU A 39 9.18 5.36 -2.15
C GLU A 39 9.44 4.21 -1.17
N LEU A 40 8.39 3.71 -0.52
CA LEU A 40 8.50 2.58 0.40
C LEU A 40 8.84 1.29 -0.33
N LYS A 41 8.33 1.08 -1.54
CA LYS A 41 8.67 -0.08 -2.35
C LYS A 41 10.14 -0.07 -2.73
N GLU A 42 10.68 1.05 -3.19
CA GLU A 42 12.12 1.18 -3.47
C GLU A 42 12.95 1.00 -2.19
N SER A 43 12.54 1.63 -1.09
CA SER A 43 13.20 1.45 0.22
C SER A 43 13.21 -0.01 0.67
N LEU A 44 12.13 -0.75 0.44
CA LEU A 44 12.02 -2.16 0.79
C LEU A 44 12.96 -3.02 -0.06
N LEU A 45 13.19 -2.69 -1.33
CA LEU A 45 14.16 -3.39 -2.19
C LEU A 45 15.62 -3.12 -1.81
N GLU A 46 15.91 -1.90 -1.34
CA GLU A 46 17.27 -1.49 -0.96
C GLU A 46 17.66 -1.88 0.48
N THR A 47 16.69 -2.21 1.32
CA THR A 47 16.93 -2.48 2.74
C THR A 47 17.45 -3.90 2.97
N CYS A 48 18.49 -4.01 3.81
CA CYS A 48 18.97 -5.29 4.31
C CYS A 48 18.16 -5.72 5.54
N PHE A 49 17.42 -6.82 5.44
CA PHE A 49 16.52 -7.33 6.48
C PHE A 49 17.20 -8.32 7.42
N LEU A 50 18.32 -7.92 8.04
CA LEU A 50 18.96 -8.73 9.09
C LEU A 50 17.99 -8.88 10.26
N ASP A 51 17.89 -10.10 10.79
CA ASP A 51 17.08 -10.47 11.97
C ASP A 51 15.54 -10.29 11.82
N ILE A 52 15.05 -10.11 10.60
CA ILE A 52 13.62 -10.14 10.27
C ILE A 52 13.24 -11.53 9.79
N SER A 53 12.14 -12.07 10.31
CA SER A 53 11.63 -13.34 9.81
C SER A 53 11.04 -13.20 8.40
N VAL A 54 11.11 -14.29 7.62
CA VAL A 54 10.48 -14.33 6.28
C VAL A 54 8.97 -14.02 6.38
N ALA A 55 8.31 -14.46 7.46
CA ALA A 55 6.90 -14.20 7.68
C ALA A 55 6.61 -12.70 7.88
N GLU A 56 7.42 -11.99 8.66
CA GLU A 56 7.28 -10.53 8.82
C GLU A 56 7.58 -9.77 7.53
N LEU A 57 8.59 -10.20 6.78
CA LEU A 57 8.89 -9.58 5.49
C LEU A 57 7.74 -9.77 4.50
N GLU A 58 7.13 -10.96 4.50
CA GLU A 58 5.98 -11.27 3.68
C GLU A 58 4.74 -10.47 4.10
N GLU A 59 4.51 -10.28 5.40
CA GLU A 59 3.46 -9.41 5.91
C GLU A 59 3.66 -7.96 5.43
N MET A 60 4.88 -7.43 5.53
CA MET A 60 5.21 -6.08 5.05
C MET A 60 4.97 -5.95 3.53
N ARG A 61 5.40 -6.95 2.75
CA ARG A 61 5.19 -7.01 1.30
C ARG A 61 3.71 -7.04 0.96
N PHE A 62 2.94 -7.85 1.67
CA PHE A 62 1.50 -8.01 1.48
C PHE A 62 0.77 -6.69 1.76
N LYS A 63 0.98 -6.09 2.94
CA LYS A 63 0.36 -4.82 3.32
C LYS A 63 0.66 -3.72 2.33
N LEU A 64 1.93 -3.58 1.92
CA LEU A 64 2.30 -2.56 0.94
C LEU A 64 1.62 -2.78 -0.43
N ALA A 65 1.46 -4.03 -0.86
CA ALA A 65 0.75 -4.36 -2.10
C ALA A 65 -0.76 -4.08 -2.00
N GLU A 66 -1.38 -4.43 -0.88
CA GLU A 66 -2.79 -4.19 -0.60
C GLU A 66 -3.12 -2.69 -0.60
N ILE A 67 -2.31 -1.90 0.11
CA ILE A 67 -2.41 -0.43 0.15
C ILE A 67 -2.28 0.14 -1.26
N ARG A 68 -1.30 -0.32 -2.03
CA ARG A 68 -1.07 0.14 -3.41
C ARG A 68 -2.32 -0.06 -4.27
N TYR A 69 -2.89 -1.27 -4.29
CA TYR A 69 -4.08 -1.53 -5.10
C TYR A 69 -5.28 -0.71 -4.63
N SER A 70 -5.46 -0.56 -3.31
CA SER A 70 -6.55 0.21 -2.74
C SER A 70 -6.48 1.69 -3.13
N ILE A 71 -5.29 2.30 -3.11
CA ILE A 71 -5.10 3.69 -3.57
C ILE A 71 -5.39 3.81 -5.07
N ILE A 72 -4.87 2.90 -5.90
CA ILE A 72 -5.13 2.93 -7.36
C ILE A 72 -6.63 2.85 -7.66
N ILE A 73 -7.35 1.96 -6.97
CA ILE A 73 -8.80 1.81 -7.10
C ILE A 73 -9.49 3.11 -6.69
N ALA A 74 -9.20 3.65 -5.50
CA ALA A 74 -9.81 4.87 -5.00
C ALA A 74 -9.59 6.06 -5.95
N THR A 75 -8.36 6.24 -6.44
CA THR A 75 -8.00 7.28 -7.43
C THR A 75 -8.78 7.12 -8.72
N LYS A 76 -8.89 5.89 -9.25
CA LYS A 76 -9.66 5.63 -10.47
C LYS A 76 -11.16 5.83 -10.28
N GLU A 77 -11.71 5.43 -9.13
CA GLU A 77 -13.12 5.66 -8.78
C GLU A 77 -13.44 7.16 -8.73
N TYR A 78 -12.58 7.94 -8.07
CA TYR A 78 -12.69 9.39 -8.02
C TYR A 78 -12.68 10.02 -9.44
N LEU A 79 -11.84 9.50 -10.33
CA LEU A 79 -11.74 9.94 -11.72
C LEU A 79 -12.77 9.31 -12.67
N HIS A 80 -13.71 8.50 -12.15
CA HIS A 80 -14.70 7.75 -12.94
C HIS A 80 -14.09 6.85 -14.03
N LEU A 81 -12.93 6.28 -13.74
CA LEU A 81 -12.22 5.31 -14.59
C LEU A 81 -12.57 3.87 -14.19
N ASN A 82 -12.32 2.93 -15.10
CA ASN A 82 -12.56 1.50 -14.86
C ASN A 82 -11.54 0.91 -13.86
N THR A 83 -12.04 0.22 -12.83
CA THR A 83 -11.26 -0.41 -11.75
C THR A 83 -11.26 -1.94 -11.75
N VAL A 84 -11.94 -2.59 -12.71
CA VAL A 84 -12.16 -4.05 -12.71
C VAL A 84 -10.86 -4.86 -12.63
N ASP A 85 -9.83 -4.45 -13.38
CA ASP A 85 -8.56 -5.19 -13.40
C ASP A 85 -7.74 -4.97 -12.11
N ASP A 86 -7.85 -3.79 -11.50
CA ASP A 86 -7.18 -3.48 -10.23
C ASP A 86 -7.84 -4.24 -9.08
N ILE A 87 -9.19 -4.29 -9.06
CA ILE A 87 -9.96 -5.11 -8.12
C ILE A 87 -9.58 -6.59 -8.26
N ARG A 88 -9.52 -7.12 -9.50
CA ARG A 88 -9.10 -8.51 -9.73
C ARG A 88 -7.67 -8.76 -9.24
N SER A 89 -6.78 -7.79 -9.39
CA SER A 89 -5.40 -7.90 -8.90
C SER A 89 -5.34 -7.94 -7.37
N LEU A 90 -6.16 -7.13 -6.71
CA LEU A 90 -6.32 -7.14 -5.25
C LEU A 90 -6.94 -8.47 -4.77
N GLU A 91 -7.97 -8.98 -5.44
CA GLU A 91 -8.54 -10.30 -5.13
C GLU A 91 -7.52 -11.43 -5.27
N ASN A 92 -6.67 -11.37 -6.30
CA ASN A 92 -5.60 -12.35 -6.48
C ASN A 92 -4.57 -12.29 -5.36
N LEU A 93 -4.21 -11.09 -4.90
CA LEU A 93 -3.31 -10.90 -3.77
C LEU A 93 -3.82 -11.66 -2.53
N TYR A 94 -5.10 -11.49 -2.18
CA TYR A 94 -5.75 -12.19 -1.05
C TYR A 94 -5.81 -13.71 -1.22
N ARG A 95 -5.87 -14.23 -2.44
CA ARG A 95 -5.92 -15.68 -2.70
C ARG A 95 -4.55 -16.36 -2.61
N THR A 96 -3.48 -15.59 -2.74
CA THR A 96 -2.10 -16.10 -2.78
C THR A 96 -1.31 -15.82 -1.50
N ALA A 97 -1.93 -15.14 -0.53
CA ALA A 97 -1.39 -14.90 0.81
C ALA A 97 -1.65 -16.06 1.76
#